data_AF-A0A7S3F934-F1
#
_entry.id   AF-A0A7S3F934-F1
#
_cell.length_a   1.000
_cell.length_b   1.000
_cell.length_c   1.000
_cell.angle_alpha   90.00
_cell.angle_beta   90.00
_cell.angle_gamma   90.00
#
_symmetry.space_group_name_H-M   'P 1'
#
loop_
_entity.id
_entity.type
_entity.pdbx_description
1 polymer ?
#
loop_
_entity_poly.entity_id
_entity_poly.type
_entity_poly.pdbx_seq_one_letter_code
_entity_poly.pdbx_strand_id
1 'polypeptide(L)'
;MSLKGNDDKVRVVLNKADQVGEQQLMRVYGALMWSLGKCLGTPEVARVYIGSFSHDGSMQNNDNERLFKKEQADLLKDLMDIPRRSIDRKVNEFVKRVRAAKIHAHLVSHLKAEMPSMFGKEKKQQKMLDNLHEEFNAVQRATHLPVGDFPNMERFRDVLSTYDFSKFKKLDTKLMAKIDEVLTNDIPALLEEFRNPYTDNM
;
A
#
# COMPACT_ATOMS: atom_id res chain seq x y z
N MET A 1 -18.94 1.09 -10.42
CA MET A 1 -17.82 0.12 -10.47
C MET A 1 -17.09 0.14 -9.14
N SER A 2 -17.46 -0.72 -8.19
CA SER A 2 -16.90 -0.73 -6.84
C SER A 2 -15.58 -1.52 -6.70
N LEU A 3 -15.11 -2.16 -7.78
CA LEU A 3 -13.96 -3.06 -7.78
C LEU A 3 -12.67 -2.44 -8.35
N LYS A 4 -12.77 -1.28 -9.03
CA LYS A 4 -11.64 -0.63 -9.70
C LYS A 4 -10.56 -0.26 -8.67
N GLY A 5 -9.36 -0.80 -8.81
CA GLY A 5 -8.23 -0.57 -7.89
C GLY A 5 -8.20 -1.47 -6.66
N ASN A 6 -9.07 -2.49 -6.60
CA ASN A 6 -9.02 -3.57 -5.61
C ASN A 6 -8.83 -4.94 -6.29
N ASP A 7 -8.30 -4.95 -7.51
CA ASP A 7 -8.15 -6.15 -8.34
C ASP A 7 -7.25 -7.19 -7.64
N ASP A 8 -6.26 -6.73 -6.86
CA ASP A 8 -5.37 -7.53 -6.02
C ASP A 8 -6.09 -8.29 -4.87
N LYS A 9 -7.32 -7.88 -4.54
CA LYS A 9 -8.15 -8.49 -3.49
C LYS A 9 -9.22 -9.43 -4.04
N VAL A 10 -9.39 -9.50 -5.36
CA VAL A 10 -10.38 -10.37 -5.99
C VAL A 10 -9.80 -11.77 -6.13
N ARG A 11 -10.56 -12.78 -5.69
CA ARG A 11 -10.30 -14.20 -5.96
C ARG A 11 -11.52 -14.78 -6.63
N VAL A 12 -11.33 -15.39 -7.80
CA VAL A 12 -12.43 -15.96 -8.57
C VAL A 12 -12.46 -17.46 -8.32
N VAL A 13 -13.62 -18.00 -7.97
CA VAL A 13 -13.80 -19.43 -7.75
C VAL A 13 -14.82 -19.96 -8.76
N LEU A 14 -14.39 -20.90 -9.60
CA LEU A 14 -15.26 -21.66 -10.48
C LEU A 14 -15.70 -22.92 -9.73
N ASN A 15 -16.81 -22.80 -9.01
CA ASN A 15 -17.37 -23.86 -8.18
C ASN A 15 -18.16 -24.90 -9.01
N LYS A 16 -18.39 -26.09 -8.44
CA LYS A 16 -19.14 -27.21 -9.03
C LYS A 16 -18.56 -27.74 -10.34
N ALA A 17 -17.23 -27.64 -10.49
CA ALA A 17 -16.53 -28.10 -11.69
C ALA A 17 -16.63 -29.62 -11.90
N ASP A 18 -17.01 -30.38 -10.88
CA ASP A 18 -17.26 -31.82 -10.93
C ASP A 18 -18.59 -32.18 -11.63
N GLN A 19 -19.52 -31.23 -11.80
CA GLN A 19 -20.82 -31.48 -12.44
C GLN A 19 -20.76 -31.48 -13.98
N VAL A 20 -19.61 -31.19 -14.56
CA VAL A 20 -19.40 -31.08 -16.00
C VAL A 20 -18.19 -31.88 -16.44
N GLY A 21 -18.24 -32.45 -17.65
CA GLY A 21 -17.08 -33.13 -18.23
C GLY A 21 -15.96 -32.14 -18.62
N GLU A 22 -14.75 -32.67 -18.85
CA GLU A 22 -13.54 -31.87 -19.11
C GLU A 22 -13.69 -30.87 -20.27
N GLN A 23 -14.24 -31.29 -21.42
CA GLN A 23 -14.43 -30.40 -22.57
C GLN A 23 -15.39 -29.23 -22.27
N GLN A 24 -16.46 -29.50 -21.50
CA GLN A 24 -17.41 -28.47 -21.12
C GLN A 24 -16.80 -27.53 -20.07
N LEU A 25 -16.01 -28.05 -19.13
CA LEU A 25 -15.28 -27.26 -18.16
C LEU A 25 -14.35 -26.25 -18.83
N MET A 26 -13.59 -26.67 -19.84
CA MET A 26 -12.70 -25.78 -20.60
C MET A 26 -13.46 -24.67 -21.35
N ARG A 27 -14.64 -24.99 -21.89
CA ARG A 27 -15.51 -23.99 -22.54
C ARG A 27 -16.04 -22.96 -21.53
N VAL A 28 -16.50 -23.41 -20.37
CA VAL A 28 -17.00 -22.54 -19.29
C VAL A 28 -15.88 -21.66 -18.75
N TYR A 29 -14.70 -22.24 -18.51
CA TYR A 29 -13.52 -21.50 -18.08
C TYR A 29 -13.12 -20.40 -19.07
N GLY A 30 -13.06 -20.72 -20.37
CA GLY A 30 -12.77 -19.73 -21.41
C GLY A 30 -13.80 -18.60 -21.46
N ALA A 31 -15.09 -18.92 -21.37
CA ALA A 31 -16.16 -17.92 -21.34
C ALA A 31 -16.08 -17.00 -20.10
N LEU A 32 -15.72 -17.56 -18.94
CA LEU A 32 -15.49 -16.81 -17.71
C LEU A 32 -14.33 -15.83 -17.86
N MET A 33 -13.16 -16.31 -18.31
CA MET A 33 -11.97 -15.47 -18.50
C MET A 33 -12.19 -14.34 -19.49
N TRP A 34 -12.89 -14.61 -20.59
CA TRP A 34 -13.29 -13.59 -21.57
C TRP A 34 -14.16 -12.50 -20.94
N SER A 35 -15.12 -12.90 -20.10
CA SER A 35 -16.02 -11.97 -19.41
C SER A 35 -15.27 -11.14 -18.37
N LEU A 36 -14.38 -11.77 -17.59
CA LEU A 36 -13.55 -11.08 -16.60
C LEU A 36 -12.62 -10.04 -17.26
N GLY A 37 -12.01 -10.37 -18.41
CA GLY A 37 -11.16 -9.43 -19.15
C GLY A 37 -11.90 -8.16 -19.57
N LYS A 38 -13.19 -8.27 -19.93
CA LYS A 38 -14.03 -7.09 -20.24
C LYS A 38 -14.40 -6.28 -18.99
N CYS A 39 -14.54 -6.93 -17.83
CA CYS A 39 -15.04 -6.30 -16.62
C CYS A 39 -13.95 -5.68 -15.73
N LEU A 40 -12.77 -6.30 -15.63
CA LEU A 40 -11.69 -5.85 -14.74
C LEU A 40 -10.89 -4.70 -15.34
N GLY A 41 -10.78 -4.61 -16.68
CA GLY A 41 -10.11 -3.50 -17.35
C GLY A 41 -8.62 -3.36 -16.99
N THR A 42 -8.02 -4.39 -16.41
CA THR A 42 -6.58 -4.51 -16.16
C THR A 42 -5.97 -5.47 -17.18
N PRO A 43 -4.70 -5.28 -17.57
CA PRO A 43 -3.98 -6.23 -18.42
C PRO A 43 -3.62 -7.53 -17.67
N GLU A 44 -3.80 -7.57 -16.36
CA GLU A 44 -3.46 -8.70 -15.51
C GLU A 44 -4.57 -9.75 -15.47
N VAL A 45 -4.19 -11.02 -15.63
CA VAL A 45 -5.12 -12.15 -15.65
C VAL A 45 -5.50 -12.53 -14.21
N ALA A 46 -6.78 -12.44 -13.87
CA ALA A 46 -7.27 -12.85 -12.54
C ALA A 46 -7.07 -14.35 -12.31
N ARG A 47 -6.55 -14.73 -11.13
CA ARG A 47 -6.46 -16.13 -10.70
C ARG A 47 -7.86 -16.70 -10.45
N VAL A 48 -8.18 -17.77 -11.16
CA VAL A 48 -9.40 -18.56 -10.98
C VAL A 48 -9.02 -19.89 -10.32
N TYR A 49 -9.71 -20.24 -9.24
CA TYR A 49 -9.60 -21.53 -8.57
C TYR A 49 -10.74 -22.43 -9.02
N ILE A 50 -10.41 -23.61 -9.55
CA ILE A 50 -11.39 -24.53 -10.13
C ILE A 50 -11.59 -25.69 -9.17
N GLY A 51 -12.83 -25.98 -8.79
CA GLY A 51 -13.11 -27.11 -7.92
C GLY A 51 -14.56 -27.29 -7.57
N SER A 52 -14.82 -28.25 -6.70
CA SER A 52 -16.12 -28.43 -6.06
C SER A 52 -15.98 -28.22 -4.56
N PHE A 53 -16.54 -27.13 -4.06
CA PHE A 53 -16.45 -26.72 -2.66
C PHE A 53 -17.73 -27.12 -1.92
N SER A 54 -18.05 -28.41 -1.92
CA SER A 54 -19.23 -28.99 -1.28
C SER A 54 -18.96 -29.34 0.18
N HIS A 55 -19.96 -29.17 1.05
CA HIS A 55 -19.83 -29.40 2.49
C HIS A 55 -19.61 -30.88 2.86
N ASP A 56 -20.13 -31.79 2.05
CA ASP A 56 -20.12 -33.24 2.25
C ASP A 56 -18.93 -33.94 1.56
N GLY A 57 -18.11 -33.20 0.80
CA GLY A 57 -16.97 -33.73 0.06
C GLY A 57 -17.35 -34.71 -1.06
N SER A 58 -18.63 -34.81 -1.40
CA SER A 58 -19.09 -35.69 -2.48
C SER A 58 -18.72 -35.07 -3.84
N MET A 59 -18.19 -35.90 -4.73
CA MET A 59 -17.81 -35.52 -6.08
C MET A 59 -18.61 -36.35 -7.07
N GLN A 60 -19.29 -35.69 -8.02
CA GLN A 60 -20.06 -36.40 -9.03
C GLN A 60 -19.17 -37.05 -10.09
N ASN A 61 -18.05 -36.39 -10.44
CA ASN A 61 -17.04 -36.91 -11.35
C ASN A 61 -15.64 -36.74 -10.74
N ASN A 62 -14.84 -37.81 -10.75
CA ASN A 62 -13.50 -37.84 -10.17
C ASN A 62 -12.36 -37.69 -11.20
N ASP A 63 -12.69 -37.53 -12.49
CA ASP A 63 -11.70 -37.46 -13.57
C ASP A 63 -10.63 -36.38 -13.32
N ASN A 64 -11.03 -35.27 -12.68
CA ASN A 64 -10.18 -34.13 -12.36
C ASN A 64 -9.94 -33.95 -10.85
N GLU A 65 -10.17 -34.98 -10.02
CA GLU A 65 -10.07 -34.90 -8.56
C GLU A 65 -8.72 -34.33 -8.09
N ARG A 66 -7.62 -34.77 -8.72
CA ARG A 66 -6.28 -34.28 -8.40
C ARG A 66 -6.12 -32.77 -8.67
N LEU A 67 -6.67 -32.28 -9.78
CA LEU A 67 -6.65 -30.86 -10.12
C LEU A 67 -7.45 -30.07 -9.09
N PHE A 68 -8.66 -30.51 -8.76
CA PHE A 68 -9.52 -29.81 -7.80
C PHE A 68 -8.92 -29.76 -6.40
N LYS A 69 -8.35 -30.86 -5.90
CA LYS A 69 -7.65 -30.87 -4.60
C LYS A 69 -6.48 -29.90 -4.59
N LYS A 70 -5.72 -29.82 -5.69
CA LYS A 70 -4.61 -28.88 -5.82
C LYS A 70 -5.10 -27.43 -5.81
N GLU A 71 -6.13 -27.10 -6.57
CA GLU A 71 -6.72 -25.75 -6.62
C GLU A 71 -7.37 -25.34 -5.29
N GLN A 72 -7.98 -26.28 -4.56
CA GLN A 72 -8.49 -26.07 -3.20
C GLN A 72 -7.35 -25.78 -2.21
N ALA A 73 -6.26 -26.55 -2.27
CA ALA A 73 -5.08 -26.32 -1.44
C ALA A 73 -4.44 -24.96 -1.74
N ASP A 74 -4.34 -24.58 -3.01
CA ASP A 74 -3.85 -23.26 -3.43
C ASP A 74 -4.75 -22.13 -2.92
N LEU A 75 -6.08 -22.29 -3.00
CA LEU A 75 -7.03 -21.31 -2.46
C LEU A 75 -6.89 -21.20 -0.94
N LEU A 76 -6.79 -22.33 -0.23
CA LEU A 76 -6.65 -22.33 1.22
C LEU A 76 -5.35 -21.64 1.65
N LYS A 77 -4.24 -21.93 0.97
CA LYS A 77 -2.96 -21.25 1.19
C LYS A 77 -3.09 -19.74 1.01
N ASP A 78 -3.68 -19.31 -0.10
CA ASP A 78 -3.87 -17.90 -0.39
C ASP A 78 -4.80 -17.20 0.64
N LEU A 79 -5.86 -17.88 1.10
CA LEU A 79 -6.73 -17.39 2.18
C LEU A 79 -5.97 -17.27 3.52
N MET A 80 -5.14 -18.26 3.86
CA MET A 80 -4.29 -18.24 5.06
C MET A 80 -3.21 -17.15 5.00
N ASP A 81 -2.79 -16.75 3.80
CA ASP A 81 -1.83 -15.66 3.58
C ASP A 81 -2.46 -14.25 3.61
N ILE A 82 -3.80 -14.13 3.55
CA ILE A 82 -4.49 -12.82 3.57
C ILE A 82 -4.11 -11.97 4.80
N PRO A 83 -4.14 -12.49 6.04
CA PRO A 83 -3.78 -11.71 7.22
C PRO A 83 -2.37 -11.13 7.13
N ARG A 84 -1.39 -11.92 6.65
CA ARG A 84 -0.01 -11.48 6.44
C ARG A 84 0.07 -10.34 5.42
N ARG A 85 -0.54 -10.51 4.24
CA ARG A 85 -0.55 -9.46 3.21
C ARG A 85 -1.23 -8.18 3.70
N SER A 86 -2.26 -8.31 4.56
CA SER A 86 -2.92 -7.17 5.20
C SER A 86 -1.98 -6.42 6.15
N ILE A 87 -1.18 -7.15 6.93
CA ILE A 87 -0.17 -6.58 7.84
C ILE A 87 0.94 -5.89 7.03
N ASP A 88 1.51 -6.57 6.04
CA ASP A 88 2.55 -6.00 5.16
C ASP A 88 2.06 -4.70 4.51
N ARG A 89 0.82 -4.68 4.02
CA ARG A 89 0.19 -3.48 3.45
C ARG A 89 0.03 -2.36 4.48
N LYS A 90 -0.45 -2.68 5.69
CA LYS A 90 -0.61 -1.69 6.77
C LYS A 90 0.73 -1.10 7.19
N VAL A 91 1.76 -1.92 7.31
CA VAL A 91 3.12 -1.48 7.61
C VAL A 91 3.65 -0.59 6.49
N ASN A 92 3.47 -0.96 5.22
CA ASN A 92 3.87 -0.14 4.09
C ASN A 92 3.18 1.24 4.09
N GLU A 93 1.88 1.30 4.36
CA GLU A 93 1.15 2.58 4.48
C GLU A 93 1.61 3.40 5.69
N PHE A 94 1.91 2.74 6.81
CA PHE A 94 2.50 3.40 7.98
C PHE A 94 3.87 4.01 7.64
N VAL A 95 4.77 3.25 7.03
CA VAL A 95 6.10 3.73 6.63
C VAL A 95 6.01 4.91 5.66
N LYS A 96 5.13 4.84 4.64
CA LYS A 96 4.86 5.97 3.73
C LYS A 96 4.42 7.21 4.49
N ARG A 97 3.49 7.05 5.45
CA ARG A 97 2.98 8.15 6.27
C ARG A 97 4.07 8.75 7.17
N VAL A 98 4.92 7.92 7.76
CA VAL A 98 6.05 8.37 8.57
C VAL A 98 7.03 9.19 7.73
N ARG A 99 7.39 8.73 6.52
CA ARG A 99 8.25 9.50 5.61
C ARG A 99 7.64 10.85 5.24
N ALA A 100 6.37 10.88 4.88
CA ALA A 100 5.66 12.13 4.61
C ALA A 100 5.66 13.09 5.82
N ALA A 101 5.47 12.56 7.03
CA ALA A 101 5.54 13.35 8.26
C ALA A 101 6.96 13.88 8.55
N LYS A 102 8.01 13.10 8.30
CA LYS A 102 9.41 13.55 8.42
C LYS A 102 9.69 14.70 7.46
N ILE A 103 9.33 14.57 6.18
CA ILE A 103 9.50 15.63 5.18
C ILE A 103 8.76 16.89 5.62
N HIS A 104 7.51 16.75 6.05
CA HIS A 104 6.71 17.87 6.53
C HIS A 104 7.38 18.59 7.72
N ALA A 105 7.88 17.83 8.70
CA ALA A 105 8.58 18.39 9.86
C ALA A 105 9.86 19.13 9.46
N HIS A 106 10.63 18.60 8.52
CA HIS A 106 11.82 19.26 7.99
C HIS A 106 11.48 20.54 7.23
N LEU A 107 10.46 20.52 6.36
CA LEU A 107 9.98 21.72 5.65
C LEU A 107 9.57 22.80 6.64
N VAL A 108 8.68 22.50 7.58
CA VAL A 108 8.19 23.47 8.57
C VAL A 108 9.33 24.01 9.44
N SER A 109 10.26 23.15 9.87
CA SER A 109 11.43 23.59 10.65
C SER A 109 12.40 24.44 9.83
N HIS A 110 12.60 24.13 8.54
CA HIS A 110 13.43 24.91 7.63
C HIS A 110 12.83 26.31 7.44
N LEU A 111 11.53 26.38 7.15
CA LEU A 111 10.83 27.65 7.02
C LEU A 111 10.93 28.49 8.30
N LYS A 112 10.80 27.84 9.47
CA LYS A 112 10.98 28.49 10.78
C LYS A 112 12.40 29.04 10.99
N ALA A 113 13.43 28.31 10.54
CA ALA A 113 14.83 28.71 10.71
C ALA A 113 15.18 29.95 9.87
N GLU A 114 14.57 30.09 8.69
CA GLU A 114 14.74 31.22 7.79
C GLU A 114 14.00 32.50 8.22
N MET A 115 13.09 32.42 9.19
CA MET A 115 12.30 33.57 9.64
C MET A 115 13.13 34.53 10.51
N PRO A 116 13.07 35.86 10.26
CA PRO A 116 13.77 36.83 11.08
C PRO A 116 13.13 36.97 12.46
N SER A 117 13.94 37.16 13.50
CA SER A 117 13.46 37.26 14.88
C SER A 117 12.72 38.59 15.18
N MET A 118 13.11 39.69 14.55
CA MET A 118 12.64 41.05 14.91
C MET A 118 11.75 41.69 13.85
N PHE A 119 12.28 42.04 12.67
CA PHE A 119 11.55 42.82 11.64
C PHE A 119 11.54 42.12 10.28
N GLY A 120 10.57 42.46 9.43
CA GLY A 120 10.48 41.95 8.05
C GLY A 120 9.90 40.55 7.89
N LYS A 121 9.21 40.03 8.91
CA LYS A 121 8.62 38.67 8.92
C LYS A 121 7.68 38.44 7.73
N GLU A 122 6.70 39.32 7.52
CA GLU A 122 5.73 39.20 6.42
C GLU A 122 6.41 39.21 5.06
N LYS A 123 7.36 40.13 4.84
CA LYS A 123 8.12 40.23 3.58
C LYS A 123 8.97 38.99 3.31
N LYS A 124 9.64 38.42 4.33
CA LYS A 124 10.40 37.17 4.19
C LYS A 124 9.46 35.99 3.94
N GLN A 125 8.34 35.89 4.66
CA GLN A 125 7.35 34.84 4.44
C GLN A 125 6.78 34.89 3.01
N GLN A 126 6.40 36.06 2.51
CA GLN A 126 5.91 36.20 1.14
C GLN A 126 6.98 35.77 0.13
N LYS A 127 8.23 36.21 0.30
CA LYS A 127 9.34 35.79 -0.57
C LYS A 127 9.54 34.26 -0.56
N MET A 128 9.41 33.62 0.60
CA MET A 128 9.52 32.17 0.72
C MET A 128 8.35 31.42 0.08
N LEU A 129 7.14 31.98 0.17
CA LEU A 129 5.99 31.47 -0.57
C LEU A 129 6.23 31.61 -2.08
N ASP A 130 6.70 32.77 -2.55
CA ASP A 130 6.99 33.05 -3.96
C ASP A 130 8.05 32.10 -4.53
N ASN A 131 9.06 31.75 -3.72
CA ASN A 131 10.18 30.89 -4.09
C ASN A 131 10.13 29.50 -3.43
N LEU A 132 8.94 28.97 -3.14
CA LEU A 132 8.76 27.72 -2.37
C LEU A 132 9.50 26.51 -3.00
N HIS A 133 9.69 26.53 -4.32
CA HIS A 133 10.48 25.52 -5.02
C HIS A 133 11.93 25.45 -4.54
N GLU A 134 12.57 26.61 -4.30
CA GLU A 134 13.94 26.68 -3.79
C GLU A 134 14.03 26.15 -2.36
N GLU A 135 13.02 26.45 -1.53
CA GLU A 135 12.93 25.96 -0.15
C GLU A 135 12.77 24.44 -0.11
N PHE A 136 11.94 23.86 -0.99
CA PHE A 136 11.79 22.41 -1.14
C PHE A 136 13.11 21.76 -1.56
N ASN A 137 13.80 22.32 -2.56
CA ASN A 137 15.08 21.81 -3.03
C ASN A 137 16.17 21.89 -1.94
N ALA A 138 16.16 22.93 -1.11
CA ALA A 138 17.08 23.07 0.01
C ALA A 138 16.87 21.93 1.03
N VAL A 139 15.62 21.67 1.41
CA VAL A 139 15.29 20.56 2.32
C VAL A 139 15.63 19.21 1.70
N GLN A 140 15.28 18.99 0.43
CA GLN A 140 15.59 17.74 -0.27
C GLN A 140 17.09 17.42 -0.27
N ARG A 141 17.95 18.41 -0.54
CA ARG A 141 19.41 18.25 -0.47
C ARG A 141 19.91 17.93 0.94
N ALA A 142 19.24 18.45 1.97
CA ALA A 142 19.62 18.23 3.36
C ALA A 142 19.14 16.89 3.92
N THR A 143 17.97 16.39 3.49
CA THR A 143 17.29 15.30 4.20
C THR A 143 17.54 13.89 3.64
N HIS A 144 18.25 13.70 2.53
CA HIS A 144 18.43 12.39 1.88
C HIS A 144 17.10 11.63 1.62
N LEU A 145 15.97 12.36 1.60
CA LEU A 145 14.64 11.78 1.44
C LEU A 145 14.27 11.72 -0.04
N PRO A 146 13.57 10.67 -0.51
CA PRO A 146 13.16 10.55 -1.90
C PRO A 146 12.26 11.70 -2.35
N VAL A 147 12.46 12.15 -3.59
CA VAL A 147 11.67 13.25 -4.19
C VAL A 147 10.18 12.92 -4.23
N GLY A 148 9.85 11.66 -4.51
CA GLY A 148 8.46 11.19 -4.62
C GLY A 148 7.66 11.25 -3.32
N ASP A 149 8.32 11.38 -2.16
CA ASP A 149 7.64 11.51 -0.87
C ASP A 149 7.28 12.98 -0.54
N PHE A 150 7.77 13.96 -1.33
CA PHE A 150 7.44 15.37 -1.11
C PHE A 150 5.97 15.68 -1.45
N PRO A 151 5.31 16.56 -0.67
CA PRO A 151 3.93 16.93 -0.93
C PRO A 151 3.79 17.74 -2.23
N ASN A 152 2.57 17.76 -2.79
CA ASN A 152 2.26 18.65 -3.90
C ASN A 152 2.51 20.12 -3.48
N MET A 153 3.41 20.79 -4.22
CA MET A 153 3.93 22.10 -3.85
C MET A 153 2.87 23.20 -3.87
N GLU A 154 1.98 23.21 -4.86
CA GLU A 154 0.92 24.22 -4.97
C GLU A 154 -0.06 24.10 -3.81
N ARG A 155 -0.56 22.90 -3.55
CA ARG A 155 -1.42 22.64 -2.38
C ARG A 155 -0.71 22.98 -1.07
N PHE A 156 0.59 22.71 -0.98
CA PHE A 156 1.37 23.07 0.20
C PHE A 156 1.48 24.59 0.39
N ARG A 157 1.71 25.34 -0.70
CA ARG A 157 1.74 26.80 -0.72
C ARG A 157 0.41 27.39 -0.25
N ASP A 158 -0.70 26.91 -0.79
CA ASP A 158 -2.04 27.40 -0.46
C ASP A 158 -2.31 27.26 1.04
N VAL A 159 -2.02 26.08 1.60
CA VAL A 159 -2.17 25.84 3.03
C VAL A 159 -1.19 26.70 3.84
N LEU A 160 0.09 26.78 3.45
CA LEU A 160 1.07 27.58 4.18
C LEU A 160 0.72 29.07 4.22
N SER A 161 0.11 29.61 3.17
CA SER A 161 -0.26 31.03 3.09
C SER A 161 -1.17 31.48 4.24
N THR A 162 -1.92 30.57 4.85
CA THR A 162 -2.82 30.85 5.97
C THR A 162 -2.14 30.80 7.35
N TYR A 163 -0.85 30.47 7.43
CA TYR A 163 -0.11 30.33 8.69
C TYR A 163 0.98 31.42 8.85
N ASP A 164 1.31 31.72 10.10
CA ASP A 164 2.47 32.56 10.46
C ASP A 164 3.69 31.68 10.71
N PHE A 165 4.70 31.77 9.83
CA PHE A 165 5.88 30.93 9.89
C PHE A 165 6.72 31.19 11.14
N SER A 166 6.59 32.37 11.75
CA SER A 166 7.29 32.70 12.98
C SER A 166 6.74 31.94 14.20
N LYS A 167 5.56 31.32 14.10
CA LYS A 167 4.97 30.47 15.15
C LYS A 167 5.29 28.98 14.99
N PHE A 168 5.91 28.59 13.88
CA PHE A 168 6.32 27.21 13.67
C PHE A 168 7.32 26.74 14.73
N LYS A 169 7.29 25.44 15.00
CA LYS A 169 8.22 24.79 15.91
C LYS A 169 9.48 24.40 15.16
N LYS A 170 10.61 24.43 15.87
CA LYS A 170 11.86 23.83 15.38
C LYS A 170 11.72 22.30 15.39
N LEU A 171 12.54 21.64 14.57
CA LEU A 171 12.63 20.19 14.55
C LEU A 171 13.02 19.66 15.93
N ASP A 172 12.24 18.70 16.43
CA ASP A 172 12.59 17.93 17.62
C ASP A 172 13.44 16.73 17.19
N THR A 173 14.75 16.83 17.40
CA THR A 173 15.70 15.78 17.03
C THR A 173 15.51 14.49 17.85
N LYS A 174 15.01 14.58 19.09
CA LYS A 174 14.72 13.41 19.91
C LYS A 174 13.50 12.66 19.38
N LEU A 175 12.47 13.40 18.94
CA LEU A 175 11.29 12.79 18.31
C LEU A 175 11.67 12.13 16.97
N MET A 176 12.53 12.76 16.18
CA MET A 176 13.02 12.17 14.92
C MET A 176 13.81 10.88 15.17
N ALA A 177 14.71 10.88 16.15
CA ALA A 177 15.47 9.69 16.53
C ALA A 177 14.55 8.54 16.98
N LYS A 178 13.51 8.82 17.76
CA LYS A 178 12.51 7.81 18.15
C LYS A 178 11.74 7.24 16.96
N ILE A 179 11.38 8.08 15.99
CA ILE A 179 10.71 7.62 14.77
C ILE A 179 11.66 6.70 13.97
N ASP A 180 12.93 7.05 13.88
CA ASP A 180 13.93 6.22 13.18
C ASP A 180 14.19 4.89 13.89
N GLU A 181 14.19 4.88 15.23
CA GLU A 181 14.24 3.67 16.04
C GLU A 181 13.03 2.76 15.77
N VAL A 182 11.81 3.30 15.75
CA VAL A 182 10.59 2.55 15.43
C VAL A 182 10.69 1.91 14.05
N LEU A 183 11.17 2.65 13.05
CA LEU A 183 11.28 2.14 11.68
C LEU A 183 12.37 1.06 11.54
N THR A 184 13.46 1.16 12.29
CA THR A 184 14.64 0.31 12.13
C THR A 184 14.60 -0.93 13.01
N ASN A 185 13.97 -0.86 14.19
CA ASN A 185 13.96 -1.92 15.19
C ASN A 185 12.55 -2.47 15.44
N ASP A 186 11.61 -1.60 15.83
CA ASP A 186 10.29 -2.04 16.31
C ASP A 186 9.43 -2.63 15.19
N ILE A 187 9.41 -2.01 14.01
CA ILE A 187 8.63 -2.50 12.87
C ILE A 187 9.14 -3.86 12.38
N PRO A 188 10.46 -4.06 12.15
CA PRO A 188 10.98 -5.39 11.83
C PRO A 188 10.66 -6.44 12.89
N ALA A 189 10.85 -6.13 14.19
CA ALA A 189 10.51 -7.05 15.28
C ALA A 189 9.03 -7.45 15.27
N LEU A 190 8.13 -6.48 15.07
CA LEU A 190 6.69 -6.71 14.95
C LEU A 190 6.36 -7.62 13.76
N LEU A 191 7.02 -7.44 12.61
CA LEU A 191 6.83 -8.29 11.44
C LEU A 191 7.30 -9.73 11.67
N GLU A 192 8.29 -9.94 12.53
CA GLU A 192 8.72 -11.29 12.93
C GLU A 192 7.68 -12.01 13.78
N GLU A 193 7.01 -11.31 14.71
CA GLU A 193 5.92 -11.89 15.52
C GLU A 193 4.72 -12.33 14.67
N PHE A 194 4.47 -11.65 13.55
CA PHE A 194 3.39 -11.99 12.63
C PHE A 194 3.78 -13.03 11.56
N ARG A 195 4.98 -13.63 11.64
CA ARG A 195 5.34 -14.74 10.74
C ARG A 195 4.41 -15.93 10.95
N ASN A 196 3.95 -16.49 9.84
CA ASN A 196 3.01 -17.61 9.84
C ASN A 196 3.76 -18.91 10.20
N PRO A 197 3.39 -19.63 11.27
CA PRO A 197 4.03 -20.91 11.62
C PRO A 197 3.81 -22.02 10.57
N TYR A 198 2.91 -21.83 9.61
CA TYR A 198 2.62 -22.79 8.55
C TYR A 198 3.43 -22.56 7.25
N THR A 199 4.23 -21.50 7.14
CA THR A 199 5.09 -21.29 5.96
C THR A 199 6.47 -21.95 6.08
N ASP A 200 6.90 -22.34 7.29
CA ASP A 200 8.23 -22.93 7.53
C ASP A 200 8.22 -24.47 7.52
N ASN A 201 7.06 -25.11 7.36
CA ASN A 201 6.90 -26.58 7.35
C ASN A 201 6.49 -27.17 5.99
N MET A 202 6.86 -26.52 4.87
CA MET A 202 6.72 -27.07 3.51
C MET A 202 8.00 -26.93 2.70
#